data_AF-A0A1Q8R1E3-F1
#
_entry.id   AF-A0A1Q8R1E3-F1
#
_cell.length_a   1.000
_cell.length_b   1.000
_cell.length_c   1.000
_cell.angle_alpha   90.00
_cell.angle_beta   90.00
_cell.angle_gamma   90.00
#
_symmetry.space_group_name_H-M   'P 1'
#
loop_
_entity.id
_entity.type
_entity.pdbx_description
1 polymer ?
#
loop_
_entity_poly.entity_id
_entity_poly.type
_entity_poly.pdbx_seq_one_letter_code
_entity_poly.pdbx_strand_id
1 'polypeptide(L)'
;MVANDLAHELARTLKESDEFKQFNKSKEKVMSDTNNHKMVREFQLKQWEIREAQMMEHEISEEKQQELERLYSLVSINPTAREYLEAEFEVSRIVNDIQKIIGEAIQDAMPIGFEELSL
;
A
#
# COMPACT_ATOMS: atom_id res chain seq x y z
N MET A 1 23.04 17.71 8.88
CA MET A 1 21.87 16.83 9.06
C MET A 1 22.28 15.43 8.72
N VAL A 2 22.04 14.49 9.62
CA VAL A 2 22.26 13.06 9.34
C VAL A 2 21.09 12.58 8.48
N ALA A 3 21.27 11.59 7.62
CA ALA A 3 20.19 11.06 6.77
C ALA A 3 18.93 10.66 7.57
N ASN A 4 19.09 10.22 8.82
CA ASN A 4 17.97 9.94 9.73
C ASN A 4 17.13 11.18 10.08
N ASP A 5 17.76 12.36 10.25
CA ASP A 5 17.02 13.59 10.53
C ASP A 5 16.14 13.98 9.34
N LEU A 6 16.69 13.83 8.13
CA LEU A 6 15.97 14.05 6.86
C LEU A 6 14.83 13.04 6.67
N ALA A 7 15.02 11.77 7.05
CA ALA A 7 13.96 10.77 7.01
C ALA A 7 12.81 11.12 7.97
N HIS A 8 13.12 11.63 9.16
CA HIS A 8 12.10 12.10 10.11
C HIS A 8 11.39 13.37 9.65
N GLU A 9 12.06 14.24 8.91
CA GLU A 9 11.45 15.40 8.27
C GLU A 9 10.53 14.98 7.12
N LEU A 10 11.00 14.09 6.25
CA LEU A 10 10.20 13.50 5.17
C LEU A 10 8.93 12.83 5.69
N ALA A 11 9.04 12.06 6.78
CA ALA A 11 7.89 11.42 7.41
C ALA A 11 6.87 12.45 7.98
N ARG A 12 7.33 13.61 8.44
CA ARG A 12 6.45 14.70 8.90
C ARG A 12 5.77 15.36 7.70
N THR A 13 6.53 15.74 6.69
CA THR A 13 6.00 16.37 5.46
C THR A 13 4.99 15.48 4.76
N LEU A 14 5.26 14.17 4.67
CA LEU A 14 4.33 13.20 4.10
C LEU A 14 3.01 13.15 4.89
N LYS A 15 3.07 13.15 6.23
CA LYS A 15 1.86 13.17 7.08
C LYS A 15 1.05 14.46 6.94
N GLU A 16 1.72 15.56 6.63
CA GLU A 16 1.09 16.87 6.42
C GLU A 16 0.62 17.09 4.97
N SER A 17 0.97 16.18 4.05
CA SER A 17 0.56 16.26 2.65
C SER A 17 -0.95 16.11 2.49
N ASP A 18 -1.50 16.71 1.43
CA ASP A 18 -2.94 16.68 1.17
C ASP A 18 -3.41 15.26 0.86
N GLU A 19 -2.56 14.44 0.23
CA GLU A 19 -2.82 13.03 -0.06
C GLU A 19 -2.96 12.21 1.22
N PHE A 20 -2.08 12.41 2.20
CA PHE A 20 -2.16 11.68 3.47
C PHE A 20 -3.34 12.15 4.34
N LYS A 21 -3.64 13.45 4.33
CA LYS A 21 -4.85 13.99 4.97
C LYS A 21 -6.12 13.43 4.34
N GLN A 22 -6.16 13.35 3.01
CA GLN A 22 -7.29 12.79 2.27
C GLN A 22 -7.47 11.30 2.57
N PHE A 23 -6.38 10.54 2.66
CA PHE A 23 -6.40 9.15 3.10
C PHE A 23 -6.95 8.98 4.53
N ASN A 24 -6.50 9.80 5.48
CA ASN A 24 -7.05 9.73 6.85
C ASN A 24 -8.54 10.09 6.89
N LYS A 25 -8.96 11.09 6.11
CA LYS A 25 -10.37 11.48 6.02
C LYS A 25 -11.24 10.38 5.41
N SER A 26 -10.79 9.74 4.33
CA SER A 26 -11.52 8.63 3.73
C SER A 26 -11.57 7.41 4.65
N LYS A 27 -10.48 7.16 5.41
CA LYS A 27 -10.45 6.13 6.46
C LYS A 27 -11.50 6.37 7.53
N GLU A 28 -11.60 7.58 8.07
CA GLU A 28 -12.61 7.93 9.06
C GLU A 28 -14.03 7.74 8.53
N LYS A 29 -14.30 8.14 7.28
CA LYS A 29 -15.60 7.90 6.62
C LYS A 29 -15.91 6.40 6.53
N VAL A 30 -14.96 5.57 6.11
CA VAL A 30 -15.15 4.11 6.06
C VAL A 30 -15.43 3.54 7.46
N MET A 31 -14.68 3.98 8.47
CA MET A 31 -14.83 3.52 9.86
C MET A 31 -16.15 3.96 10.50
N SER A 32 -16.74 5.07 10.04
CA SER A 32 -18.02 5.57 10.54
C SER A 32 -19.22 4.69 10.17
N ASP A 33 -19.07 3.80 9.18
CA ASP A 33 -20.09 2.87 8.73
C ASP A 33 -19.62 1.43 8.91
N THR A 34 -20.34 0.67 9.74
CA THR A 34 -19.98 -0.72 10.08
C THR A 34 -19.91 -1.64 8.85
N ASN A 35 -20.77 -1.43 7.86
CA ASN A 35 -20.79 -2.25 6.65
C ASN A 35 -19.59 -1.91 5.75
N ASN A 36 -19.29 -0.62 5.57
CA ASN A 36 -18.13 -0.18 4.79
C ASN A 36 -16.83 -0.66 5.43
N HIS A 37 -16.70 -0.51 6.74
CA HIS A 37 -15.54 -0.96 7.49
C HIS A 37 -15.34 -2.48 7.34
N LYS A 38 -16.39 -3.28 7.50
CA LYS A 38 -16.31 -4.73 7.35
C LYS A 38 -15.85 -5.12 5.94
N MET A 39 -16.46 -4.54 4.92
CA MET A 39 -16.16 -4.84 3.51
C MET A 39 -14.72 -4.47 3.13
N VAL A 40 -14.26 -3.27 3.50
CA VAL A 40 -12.88 -2.83 3.24
C VAL A 40 -11.88 -3.70 4.00
N ARG A 41 -12.17 -4.04 5.26
CA ARG A 41 -11.32 -4.90 6.08
C ARG A 41 -11.17 -6.30 5.49
N GLU A 42 -12.26 -6.91 5.04
CA GLU A 42 -12.24 -8.23 4.38
C GLU A 42 -11.38 -8.21 3.11
N PHE A 43 -11.54 -7.18 2.28
CA PHE A 43 -10.71 -6.98 1.10
C PHE A 43 -9.21 -6.85 1.44
N GLN A 44 -8.86 -5.98 2.41
CA GLN A 44 -7.47 -5.76 2.80
C GLN A 44 -6.81 -7.01 3.38
N LEU A 45 -7.53 -7.78 4.21
CA LEU A 45 -7.02 -9.04 4.76
C LEU A 45 -6.72 -10.05 3.65
N LYS A 46 -7.64 -10.22 2.68
CA LYS A 46 -7.41 -11.12 1.54
C LYS A 46 -6.27 -10.66 0.65
N GLN A 47 -6.17 -9.36 0.39
CA GLN A 47 -5.03 -8.81 -0.35
C GLN A 47 -3.70 -9.08 0.37
N TRP A 48 -3.67 -9.01 1.71
CA TRP A 48 -2.48 -9.30 2.49
C TRP A 48 -2.12 -10.80 2.47
N GLU A 49 -3.09 -11.69 2.67
CA GLU A 49 -2.88 -13.15 2.57
C GLU A 49 -2.29 -13.56 1.22
N ILE A 50 -2.77 -12.95 0.12
CA ILE A 50 -2.29 -13.22 -1.23
C ILE A 50 -0.85 -12.70 -1.41
N ARG A 51 -0.55 -11.48 -0.93
CA ARG A 51 0.80 -10.92 -1.00
C ARG A 51 1.80 -11.72 -0.17
N GLU A 52 1.40 -12.16 1.03
CA GLU A 52 2.23 -13.02 1.87
C GLU A 52 2.53 -14.35 1.17
N ALA A 53 1.52 -14.98 0.55
CA ALA A 53 1.74 -16.19 -0.23
C ALA A 53 2.72 -15.98 -1.40
N GLN A 54 2.61 -14.85 -2.12
CA GLN A 54 3.56 -14.49 -3.19
C GLN A 54 4.99 -14.34 -2.68
N MET A 55 5.17 -13.65 -1.55
CA MET A 55 6.49 -13.45 -0.95
C MET A 55 7.13 -14.77 -0.50
N MET A 56 6.33 -15.74 -0.09
CA MET A 56 6.80 -17.07 0.30
C MET A 56 6.92 -18.05 -0.89
N GLU A 57 6.75 -17.57 -2.13
CA GLU A 57 6.72 -18.41 -3.34
C GLU A 57 5.68 -19.55 -3.28
N HIS A 58 4.63 -19.36 -2.48
CA HIS A 58 3.54 -20.31 -2.37
C HIS A 58 2.55 -20.16 -3.53
N GLU A 59 2.03 -21.30 -3.99
CA GLU A 59 1.02 -21.34 -5.04
C GLU A 59 -0.28 -20.68 -4.55
N ILE A 60 -0.70 -19.62 -5.23
CA ILE A 60 -1.99 -18.99 -4.97
C ILE A 60 -3.03 -19.73 -5.80
N SER A 61 -4.03 -20.32 -5.15
CA SER A 61 -5.13 -20.95 -5.87
C SER A 61 -5.93 -19.91 -6.65
N GLU A 62 -6.42 -20.29 -7.83
CA GLU A 62 -7.33 -19.46 -8.63
C GLU A 62 -8.56 -19.03 -7.83
N GLU A 63 -9.04 -19.86 -6.92
CA GLU A 63 -10.16 -19.55 -6.02
C GLU A 63 -9.88 -18.31 -5.17
N LYS A 64 -8.66 -18.18 -4.61
CA LYS A 64 -8.27 -17.01 -3.82
C LYS A 64 -8.19 -15.74 -4.68
N GLN A 65 -7.69 -15.85 -5.91
CA GLN A 65 -7.69 -14.72 -6.85
C GLN A 65 -9.11 -14.29 -7.20
N GLN A 66 -9.99 -15.23 -7.54
CA GLN A 66 -11.40 -14.93 -7.82
C GLN A 66 -12.14 -14.34 -6.62
N GLU A 67 -11.82 -14.78 -5.40
CA GLU A 67 -12.36 -14.21 -4.17
C GLU A 67 -11.93 -12.75 -4.01
N LEU A 68 -10.64 -12.45 -4.23
CA LEU A 68 -10.12 -11.08 -4.19
C LEU A 68 -10.80 -10.18 -5.23
N GLU A 69 -10.97 -10.66 -6.47
CA GLU A 69 -11.66 -9.91 -7.53
C GLU A 69 -13.13 -9.62 -7.21
N ARG A 70 -13.83 -10.59 -6.59
CA ARG A 70 -15.20 -10.36 -6.09
C ARG A 70 -15.23 -9.29 -5.00
N LEU A 71 -14.34 -9.38 -4.02
CA LEU A 71 -14.26 -8.39 -2.94
C LEU A 71 -13.93 -7.00 -3.48
N TYR A 72 -13.00 -6.92 -4.45
CA TYR A 72 -12.69 -5.67 -5.14
C TYR A 72 -13.91 -5.09 -5.84
N SER A 73 -14.70 -5.92 -6.53
CA SER A 73 -15.93 -5.49 -7.19
C SER A 73 -16.93 -4.91 -6.20
N LEU A 74 -17.12 -5.56 -5.05
CA LEU A 74 -18.01 -5.07 -3.98
C LEU A 74 -17.55 -3.72 -3.43
N VAL A 75 -16.25 -3.59 -3.14
CA VAL A 75 -15.66 -2.34 -2.66
C VAL A 75 -15.79 -1.21 -3.70
N SER A 76 -15.59 -1.53 -4.98
CA SER A 76 -15.62 -0.55 -6.08
C SER A 76 -17.01 0.04 -6.34
N ILE A 77 -18.08 -0.70 -6.02
CA ILE A 77 -19.47 -0.23 -6.14
C ILE A 77 -19.79 0.80 -5.04
N ASN A 78 -19.12 0.71 -3.89
CA ASN A 78 -19.35 1.61 -2.77
C ASN A 78 -18.48 2.87 -2.90
N PRO A 79 -19.07 4.07 -3.02
CA PRO A 79 -18.29 5.28 -3.25
C PRO A 79 -17.34 5.62 -2.10
N THR A 80 -17.74 5.37 -0.85
CA THR A 80 -16.91 5.64 0.34
C THR A 80 -15.71 4.70 0.40
N ALA A 81 -15.94 3.42 0.11
CA ALA A 81 -14.89 2.42 0.13
C ALA A 81 -13.93 2.59 -1.06
N ARG A 82 -14.45 2.96 -2.24
CA ARG A 82 -13.64 3.33 -3.40
C ARG A 82 -12.78 4.57 -3.14
N GLU A 83 -13.34 5.63 -2.57
CA GLU A 83 -12.59 6.85 -2.20
C GLU A 83 -11.43 6.51 -1.24
N TYR A 84 -11.65 5.57 -0.33
CA TYR A 84 -10.60 5.07 0.55
C TYR A 84 -9.50 4.31 -0.19
N LEU A 85 -9.85 3.36 -1.08
CA LEU A 85 -8.86 2.62 -1.86
C LEU A 85 -8.05 3.52 -2.79
N GLU A 86 -8.69 4.49 -3.44
CA GLU A 86 -8.00 5.46 -4.30
C GLU A 86 -6.98 6.28 -3.49
N ALA A 87 -7.38 6.77 -2.31
CA ALA A 87 -6.48 7.51 -1.43
C ALA A 87 -5.33 6.63 -0.89
N GLU A 88 -5.59 5.35 -0.59
CA GLU A 88 -4.58 4.38 -0.16
C GLU A 88 -3.55 4.12 -1.28
N PHE A 89 -4.02 4.00 -2.53
CA PHE A 89 -3.18 3.80 -3.69
C PHE A 89 -2.27 5.00 -3.95
N GLU A 90 -2.80 6.22 -3.88
CA GLU A 90 -2.01 7.44 -4.05
C GLU A 90 -0.90 7.58 -3.00
N VAL A 91 -1.22 7.33 -1.72
CA VAL A 91 -0.20 7.33 -0.65
C VAL A 91 0.83 6.23 -0.89
N SER A 92 0.40 5.03 -1.28
CA SER A 92 1.31 3.90 -1.57
C SER A 92 2.25 4.24 -2.73
N ARG A 93 1.76 4.90 -3.78
CA ARG A 93 2.58 5.36 -4.91
C ARG A 93 3.67 6.33 -4.45
N ILE A 94 3.29 7.35 -3.68
CA ILE A 94 4.25 8.34 -3.15
C ILE A 94 5.33 7.65 -2.30
N VAL A 95 4.93 6.71 -1.44
CA VAL A 95 5.87 5.96 -0.59
C VAL A 95 6.80 5.09 -1.44
N ASN A 96 6.28 4.40 -2.45
CA ASN A 96 7.11 3.59 -3.36
C ASN A 96 8.10 4.44 -4.15
N ASP A 97 7.69 5.62 -4.63
CA ASP A 97 8.58 6.55 -5.34
C ASP A 97 9.69 7.06 -4.41
N ILE A 98 9.36 7.39 -3.15
CA ILE A 98 10.35 7.75 -2.13
C ILE A 98 11.34 6.60 -1.88
N GLN A 99 10.84 5.37 -1.71
CA GLN A 99 11.69 4.19 -1.50
C GLN A 99 12.62 3.96 -2.69
N LYS A 100 12.12 4.15 -3.91
CA LYS A 100 12.91 4.06 -5.14
C LYS A 100 14.01 5.12 -5.19
N ILE A 101 13.71 6.38 -4.88
CA ILE A 101 14.72 7.46 -4.83
C ILE A 101 15.83 7.13 -3.83
N ILE A 102 15.45 6.61 -2.65
CA ILE A 102 16.42 6.19 -1.63
C ILE A 102 17.25 4.99 -2.12
N GLY A 103 16.60 4.02 -2.75
CA GLY A 103 17.24 2.82 -3.32
C GLY A 103 18.25 3.17 -4.42
N GLU A 104 17.89 4.06 -5.34
CA GLU A 104 18.77 4.55 -6.41
C GLU A 104 20.01 5.24 -5.83
N ALA A 105 19.87 6.02 -4.75
CA ALA A 105 20.99 6.70 -4.11
C ALA A 105 22.02 5.76 -3.47
N ILE A 106 21.62 4.54 -3.11
CA ILE A 106 22.50 3.51 -2.54
C ILE A 106 22.88 2.41 -3.53
N GLN A 107 22.30 2.43 -4.74
CA GLN A 107 22.48 1.39 -5.76
C GLN A 107 23.96 1.23 -6.16
N ASP A 108 24.68 2.34 -6.33
CA ASP A 108 26.12 2.34 -6.66
C ASP A 108 27.01 1.88 -5.50
N ALA A 109 26.48 1.87 -4.28
CA ALA A 109 27.16 1.43 -3.06
C ALA A 109 26.73 0.02 -2.61
N MET A 110 25.85 -0.65 -3.36
CA MET A 110 25.37 -1.99 -3.03
C MET A 110 26.54 -2.99 -3.06
N PRO A 111 26.61 -3.93 -2.09
CA PRO A 111 27.67 -4.92 -2.05
C PRO A 111 27.67 -5.79 -3.32
N ILE A 112 28.87 -6.10 -3.81
CA ILE A 112 29.11 -6.98 -4.95
C ILE A 112 28.42 -8.33 -4.68
N GLY A 113 27.43 -8.69 -5.52
CA GLY A 113 26.64 -9.93 -5.39
C GLY A 113 25.13 -9.80 -5.62
N PHE A 114 24.59 -8.58 -5.69
CA PHE A 114 23.18 -8.34 -6.07
C PHE A 114 22.94 -8.21 -7.59
N GLU A 115 23.98 -8.36 -8.42
CA GLU A 115 23.88 -8.27 -9.89
C GLU A 115 23.00 -9.37 -10.52
N GLU A 116 22.74 -10.48 -9.82
CA GLU A 116 21.93 -11.59 -10.34
C GLU A 116 20.44 -11.56 -9.92
N LEU A 117 20.02 -10.60 -9.09
CA LEU A 117 18.64 -10.54 -8.56
C LEU A 117 17.73 -9.55 -9.29
N SER A 118 18.19 -8.91 -10.37
CA SER A 118 17.29 -8.23 -11.29
C SER A 118 16.59 -9.25 -12.21
N LEU A 119 15.47 -9.79 -11.74
CA LEU A 119 14.45 -10.40 -12.61
C LEU A 119 13.61 -9.31 -13.28
#